data_AF-A0A5E4N6X6-F1
#
_entry.id   AF-A0A5E4N6X6-F1
#
_cell.length_a   1.000
_cell.length_b   1.000
_cell.length_c   1.000
_cell.angle_alpha   90.00
_cell.angle_beta   90.00
_cell.angle_gamma   90.00
#
_symmetry.space_group_name_H-M   'P 1'
#
loop_
_entity.id
_entity.type
_entity.pdbx_description
1 polymer ?
#
loop_
_entity_poly.entity_id
_entity_poly.type
_entity_poly.pdbx_seq_one_letter_code
_entity_poly.pdbx_strand_id
1 'polypeptide(L)'
;MNKIRLTNIINNEVFTYSTILIKGFVDITDVDSNLILKHYSNNAKQLAESRWTVYENKFKVIIELKIGDNSLVFKFGNEVLYIKLIYKQRATNYTVCPVYVICADHDGRFQAPINHDNSVQNACIKIKLCSKLIQMLTAEKMYEKGFGKKTFQVEKDCRIIKSSLTRRTVFNMHPEKLWEYIARELTAGPNSKHQKFLAFLSCTYWDGQNLHGHVALGGGGLALFGTGCLYTWPSKLEEVLPCFMNMTKVDTGTLLDDSCFRGNFGGCFSTTLGSVWHELGHTFDLGHSKYGIMGRGFDNVHLIFTLDNKNIAQEIMPASKGYIICIDNYSHTINMNDDMSNNNNNNNNTNTNETTDDYDSKHICWSMGCASILSFHKWFNDCKEEENKSENTIDYVAKRNLLTSKNGLRVVQLRREDGLVMHSWEFVKNNNKRTFILPVQLANNGITIIAEDSNGNILKHLL
;
A
#
# COMPACT_ATOMS: atom_id res chain seq x y z
N MET A 1 21.39 16.54 26.50
CA MET A 1 20.33 16.23 25.53
C MET A 1 20.36 14.72 25.31
N ASN A 2 19.22 14.05 25.20
CA ASN A 2 19.19 12.61 24.94
C ASN A 2 19.77 12.34 23.55
N LYS A 3 20.84 11.56 23.47
CA LYS A 3 21.50 11.27 22.19
C LYS A 3 20.72 10.31 21.30
N ILE A 4 19.63 9.70 21.77
CA ILE A 4 18.70 8.90 20.96
C ILE A 4 17.35 9.60 21.00
N ARG A 5 16.79 9.93 19.83
CA ARG A 5 15.50 10.61 19.69
C ARG A 5 14.61 9.87 18.70
N LEU A 6 13.41 9.51 19.12
CA LEU A 6 12.39 8.88 18.27
C LEU A 6 11.48 9.97 17.68
N THR A 7 11.04 9.81 16.44
CA THR A 7 10.29 10.87 15.73
C THR A 7 8.85 10.53 15.41
N ASN A 8 8.54 9.25 15.25
CA ASN A 8 7.20 8.81 14.89
C ASN A 8 6.51 7.98 15.98
N ILE A 9 7.13 7.83 17.16
CA ILE A 9 6.52 7.14 18.31
C ILE A 9 6.73 7.89 19.62
N ILE A 10 5.80 7.71 20.56
CA ILE A 10 5.89 8.25 21.93
C ILE A 10 5.70 7.15 22.98
N ASN A 11 6.15 7.41 24.21
CA ASN A 11 6.03 6.44 25.29
C ASN A 11 4.57 6.18 25.68
N ASN A 12 4.25 4.91 25.94
CA ASN A 12 2.91 4.37 26.17
C ASN A 12 1.93 4.54 24.99
N GLU A 13 2.44 4.77 23.77
CA GLU A 13 1.58 4.86 22.60
C GLU A 13 0.88 3.51 22.31
N VAL A 14 -0.39 3.60 21.91
CA VAL A 14 -1.23 2.45 21.59
C VAL A 14 -1.30 2.26 20.08
N PHE A 15 -0.95 1.07 19.62
CA PHE A 15 -1.05 0.64 18.23
C PHE A 15 -2.21 -0.34 18.06
N THR A 16 -2.87 -0.28 16.90
CA THR A 16 -3.96 -1.19 16.52
C THR A 16 -3.52 -2.27 15.54
N TYR A 17 -2.23 -2.29 15.20
CA TYR A 17 -1.56 -3.20 14.29
C TYR A 17 -0.21 -3.62 14.88
N SER A 18 0.29 -4.79 14.49
CA SER A 18 1.44 -5.42 15.16
C SER A 18 2.80 -5.03 14.58
N THR A 19 2.91 -4.95 13.24
CA THR A 19 4.17 -4.58 12.58
C THR A 19 4.30 -3.06 12.53
N ILE A 20 5.35 -2.49 13.11
CA ILE A 20 5.55 -1.04 13.13
C ILE A 20 6.93 -0.64 12.61
N LEU A 21 6.98 0.54 11.97
CA LEU A 21 8.20 1.21 11.59
C LEU A 21 8.52 2.28 12.63
N ILE A 22 9.73 2.27 13.17
CA ILE A 22 10.22 3.24 14.14
C ILE A 22 11.34 4.03 13.47
N LYS A 23 11.20 5.36 13.49
CA LYS A 23 12.16 6.31 12.95
C LYS A 23 12.78 7.11 14.08
N GLY A 24 14.06 7.41 13.94
CA GLY A 24 14.75 8.22 14.94
C GLY A 24 16.08 8.74 14.49
N PHE A 25 16.69 9.50 15.39
CA PHE A 25 17.99 10.11 15.25
C PHE A 25 18.89 9.69 16.40
N VAL A 26 20.19 9.63 16.12
CA VAL A 26 21.24 9.55 17.14
C VAL A 26 22.26 10.66 16.96
N ASP A 27 22.80 11.22 18.04
CA ASP A 27 23.87 12.20 17.95
C ASP A 27 25.22 11.49 17.73
N ILE A 28 25.81 11.65 16.54
CA ILE A 28 27.10 11.06 16.17
C ILE A 28 28.23 11.78 16.91
N THR A 29 28.64 11.20 18.04
CA THR A 29 30.02 11.34 18.53
C THR A 29 30.85 10.08 18.29
N ASP A 30 30.21 8.94 18.04
CA ASP A 30 30.84 7.64 17.77
C ASP A 30 30.49 7.16 16.35
N VAL A 31 31.48 7.16 15.47
CA VAL A 31 31.29 7.04 14.00
C VAL A 31 30.97 5.61 13.54
N ASP A 32 31.11 4.58 14.40
CA ASP A 32 31.00 3.17 13.98
C ASP A 32 30.03 2.30 14.82
N SER A 33 29.06 2.90 15.51
CA SER A 33 28.10 2.14 16.32
C SER A 33 26.86 1.72 15.51
N ASN A 34 26.46 0.45 15.59
CA ASN A 34 25.11 0.03 15.21
C ASN A 34 24.14 0.37 16.35
N LEU A 35 22.89 0.71 16.00
CA LEU A 35 21.80 0.79 16.95
C LEU A 35 21.37 -0.63 17.33
N ILE A 36 21.38 -0.94 18.62
CA ILE A 36 20.88 -2.22 19.15
C ILE A 36 19.48 -1.98 19.69
N LEU A 37 18.52 -2.79 19.24
CA LEU A 37 17.17 -2.81 19.80
C LEU A 37 16.91 -4.15 20.49
N LYS A 38 16.59 -4.09 21.79
CA LYS A 38 16.08 -5.24 22.55
C LYS A 38 14.59 -5.07 22.79
N HIS A 39 13.83 -6.13 22.53
CA HIS A 39 12.39 -6.18 22.70
C HIS A 39 12.03 -7.18 23.79
N TYR A 40 11.24 -6.73 24.76
CA TYR A 40 10.77 -7.51 25.89
C TYR A 40 9.25 -7.56 25.91
N SER A 41 8.70 -8.70 26.34
CA SER A 41 7.27 -8.85 26.60
C SER A 41 6.86 -8.22 27.94
N ASN A 42 5.55 -8.17 28.19
CA ASN A 42 4.94 -7.79 29.47
C ASN A 42 5.58 -8.44 30.71
N ASN A 43 5.97 -9.72 30.63
CA ASN A 43 6.57 -10.49 31.72
C ASN A 43 8.10 -10.37 31.79
N ALA A 44 8.67 -9.30 31.22
CA ALA A 44 10.12 -9.05 31.13
C ALA A 44 10.93 -10.14 30.39
N LYS A 45 10.28 -11.04 29.65
CA LYS A 45 10.96 -12.02 28.79
C LYS A 45 11.52 -11.32 27.56
N GLN A 46 12.82 -11.46 27.29
CA GLN A 46 13.41 -10.98 26.04
C GLN A 46 12.82 -11.78 24.86
N LEU A 47 12.18 -11.08 23.94
CA LEU A 47 11.55 -11.63 22.74
C LEU A 47 12.51 -11.64 21.56
N ALA A 48 13.27 -10.56 21.38
CA ALA A 48 14.21 -10.41 20.28
C ALA A 48 15.32 -9.40 20.61
N GLU A 49 16.45 -9.52 19.92
CA GLU A 49 17.50 -8.51 19.83
C GLU A 49 17.88 -8.35 18.37
N SER A 50 18.00 -7.10 17.91
CA SER A 50 18.34 -6.77 16.52
C SER A 50 19.34 -5.62 16.45
N ARG A 51 20.11 -5.57 15.36
CA ARG A 51 21.12 -4.53 15.09
C ARG A 51 20.74 -3.81 13.81
N TRP A 52 20.80 -2.48 13.87
CA TRP A 52 20.36 -1.61 12.78
C TRP A 52 21.44 -0.58 12.47
N THR A 53 21.68 -0.39 11.18
CA THR A 53 22.62 0.60 10.69
C THR A 53 22.09 2.00 10.94
N VAL A 54 22.98 2.88 11.37
CA VAL A 54 22.75 4.32 11.45
C VAL A 54 23.43 4.97 10.26
N TYR A 55 22.72 5.86 9.57
CA TYR A 55 23.27 6.62 8.44
C TYR A 55 22.88 8.09 8.59
N GLU A 56 23.86 9.00 8.48
CA GLU A 56 23.64 10.45 8.65
C GLU A 56 22.81 10.80 9.90
N ASN A 57 23.19 10.25 11.06
CA ASN A 57 22.48 10.39 12.34
C ASN A 57 21.08 9.77 12.37
N LYS A 58 20.60 9.08 11.33
CA LYS A 58 19.24 8.54 11.24
C LYS A 58 19.22 7.03 11.33
N PHE A 59 18.12 6.50 11.84
CA PHE A 59 17.82 5.07 11.79
C PHE A 59 16.34 4.81 11.50
N LYS A 60 16.08 3.64 10.91
CA LYS A 60 14.77 3.08 10.64
C LYS A 60 14.77 1.63 11.13
N VAL A 61 13.78 1.26 11.94
CA VAL A 61 13.69 -0.05 12.60
C VAL A 61 12.30 -0.62 12.41
N ILE A 62 12.21 -1.89 12.02
CA ILE A 62 10.93 -2.60 11.88
C ILE A 62 10.82 -3.63 12.99
N ILE A 63 9.69 -3.66 13.70
CA ILE A 63 9.43 -4.67 14.73
C ILE A 63 8.00 -5.21 14.67
N GLU A 64 7.83 -6.42 15.21
CA GLU A 64 6.53 -7.05 15.45
C GLU A 64 6.17 -6.99 16.93
N LEU A 65 5.18 -6.18 17.29
CA LEU A 65 4.64 -6.09 18.64
C LEU A 65 3.82 -7.35 19.01
N LYS A 66 3.86 -7.73 20.28
CA LYS A 66 2.96 -8.73 20.88
C LYS A 66 1.75 -8.03 21.50
N ILE A 67 0.61 -8.73 21.54
CA ILE A 67 -0.61 -8.18 22.17
C ILE A 67 -0.29 -7.77 23.61
N GLY A 68 -0.73 -6.57 24.00
CA GLY A 68 -0.44 -5.97 25.30
C GLY A 68 0.84 -5.14 25.30
N ASP A 69 1.55 -5.18 26.42
CA ASP A 69 2.72 -4.34 26.68
C ASP A 69 3.99 -4.87 26.00
N ASN A 70 4.72 -3.96 25.35
CA ASN A 70 6.00 -4.20 24.70
C ASN A 70 7.02 -3.19 25.20
N SER A 71 8.06 -3.66 25.88
CA SER A 71 9.15 -2.81 26.36
C SER A 71 10.31 -2.89 25.38
N LEU A 72 10.73 -1.73 24.89
CA LEU A 72 11.80 -1.58 23.91
C LEU A 72 12.97 -0.83 24.52
N VAL A 73 14.17 -1.36 24.32
CA VAL A 73 15.42 -0.77 24.81
C VAL A 73 16.32 -0.52 23.61
N PHE A 74 16.49 0.76 23.28
CA PHE A 74 17.39 1.23 22.25
C PHE A 74 18.74 1.54 22.87
N LYS A 75 19.81 0.97 22.33
CA LYS A 75 21.18 1.23 22.77
C LYS A 75 22.04 1.69 21.60
N PHE A 76 22.75 2.80 21.80
CA PHE A 76 23.72 3.34 20.83
C PHE A 76 24.92 3.90 21.61
N GLY A 77 26.11 3.32 21.41
CA GLY A 77 27.26 3.59 22.28
C GLY A 77 26.94 3.32 23.76
N ASN A 78 27.10 4.33 24.60
CA ASN A 78 26.78 4.29 26.04
C ASN A 78 25.34 4.72 26.36
N GLU A 79 24.59 5.15 25.36
CA GLU A 79 23.27 5.74 25.56
C GLU A 79 22.20 4.66 25.47
N VAL A 80 21.21 4.76 26.36
CA VAL A 80 20.10 3.82 26.45
C VAL A 80 18.80 4.60 26.54
N LEU A 81 17.87 4.31 25.64
CA LEU A 81 16.51 4.84 25.65
C LEU A 81 15.51 3.71 25.85
N TYR A 82 14.65 3.89 26.86
CA TYR A 82 13.57 2.98 27.18
C TYR A 82 12.25 3.55 26.65
N ILE A 83 11.48 2.72 25.96
CA ILE A 83 10.13 3.08 25.55
C ILE A 83 9.20 1.89 25.70
N LYS A 84 7.98 2.15 26.17
CA LYS A 84 6.91 1.16 26.27
C LYS A 84 5.87 1.45 25.21
N LEU A 85 5.49 0.44 24.43
CA LEU A 85 4.41 0.51 23.45
C LEU A 85 3.34 -0.51 23.79
N ILE A 86 2.09 -0.23 23.43
CA ILE A 86 0.95 -1.10 23.71
C ILE A 86 0.32 -1.51 22.40
N TYR A 87 0.22 -2.81 22.12
CA TYR A 87 -0.52 -3.29 20.97
C TYR A 87 -1.89 -3.83 21.41
N LYS A 88 -2.96 -3.18 20.95
CA LYS A 88 -4.35 -3.62 21.14
C LYS A 88 -5.01 -3.78 19.78
N GLN A 89 -5.27 -5.02 19.39
CA GLN A 89 -5.98 -5.31 18.15
C GLN A 89 -7.36 -4.60 18.13
N ARG A 90 -7.73 -4.04 16.98
CA ARG A 90 -9.02 -3.39 16.79
C ARG A 90 -10.17 -4.39 16.90
N ALA A 91 -11.26 -3.98 17.53
CA ALA A 91 -12.49 -4.74 17.60
C ALA A 91 -13.38 -4.32 16.42
N THR A 92 -13.25 -5.02 15.29
CA THR A 92 -13.95 -4.71 14.05
C THR A 92 -14.29 -5.97 13.27
N ASN A 93 -15.42 -5.95 12.55
CA ASN A 93 -15.79 -6.96 11.56
C ASN A 93 -15.15 -6.68 10.18
N TYR A 94 -14.68 -5.44 9.96
CA TYR A 94 -14.11 -5.00 8.69
C TYR A 94 -12.64 -5.39 8.56
N THR A 95 -12.34 -6.39 7.73
CA THR A 95 -11.00 -6.96 7.58
C THR A 95 -10.54 -7.02 6.12
N VAL A 96 -9.23 -7.15 5.94
CA VAL A 96 -8.58 -7.55 4.69
C VAL A 96 -8.07 -8.97 4.87
N CYS A 97 -8.57 -9.89 4.05
CA CYS A 97 -8.21 -11.31 4.02
C CYS A 97 -7.16 -11.55 2.92
N PRO A 98 -5.92 -11.92 3.26
CA PRO A 98 -4.96 -12.38 2.27
C PRO A 98 -5.37 -13.76 1.73
N VAL A 99 -5.28 -13.97 0.42
CA VAL A 99 -5.72 -15.19 -0.25
C VAL A 99 -4.69 -15.66 -1.26
N TYR A 100 -4.48 -16.97 -1.33
CA TYR A 100 -3.70 -17.63 -2.35
C TYR A 100 -4.59 -18.57 -3.17
N VAL A 101 -4.72 -18.29 -4.46
CA VAL A 101 -5.65 -18.96 -5.37
C VAL A 101 -4.91 -19.95 -6.24
N ILE A 102 -5.34 -21.22 -6.17
CA ILE A 102 -4.76 -22.34 -6.91
C ILE A 102 -5.74 -22.77 -8.01
N CYS A 103 -5.29 -22.76 -9.26
CA CYS A 103 -6.06 -23.27 -10.39
C CYS A 103 -6.26 -24.79 -10.28
N ALA A 104 -7.34 -25.31 -10.85
CA ALA A 104 -7.74 -26.71 -10.75
C ALA A 104 -6.67 -27.70 -11.22
N ASP A 105 -5.88 -27.32 -12.24
CA ASP A 105 -4.81 -28.11 -12.87
C ASP A 105 -3.39 -27.64 -12.48
N HIS A 106 -3.25 -26.91 -11.37
CA HIS A 106 -1.98 -26.39 -10.87
C HIS A 106 -1.62 -26.97 -9.50
N ASP A 107 -0.33 -27.26 -9.28
CA ASP A 107 0.17 -27.78 -8.00
C ASP A 107 0.27 -26.69 -6.91
N GLY A 108 0.06 -25.44 -7.29
CA GLY A 108 0.07 -24.27 -6.42
C GLY A 108 1.47 -23.69 -6.18
N ARG A 109 2.53 -24.22 -6.78
CA ARG A 109 3.87 -23.66 -6.61
C ARG A 109 4.05 -22.44 -7.51
N PHE A 110 4.43 -21.30 -6.94
CA PHE A 110 4.68 -20.09 -7.74
C PHE A 110 6.03 -20.21 -8.48
N GLN A 111 6.26 -19.39 -9.51
CA GLN A 111 7.54 -19.39 -10.21
C GLN A 111 8.65 -18.78 -9.35
N ALA A 112 9.80 -19.45 -9.24
CA ALA A 112 10.95 -18.99 -8.46
C ALA A 112 12.27 -19.55 -9.02
N PRO A 113 13.43 -18.99 -8.63
CA PRO A 113 14.73 -19.54 -8.97
C PRO A 113 14.92 -20.97 -8.48
N ILE A 114 15.89 -21.68 -9.08
CA ILE A 114 16.30 -23.01 -8.64
C ILE A 114 16.72 -22.95 -7.15
N ASN A 115 16.32 -23.96 -6.37
CA ASN A 115 16.56 -24.07 -4.93
C ASN A 115 15.84 -23.04 -4.03
N HIS A 116 14.97 -22.18 -4.58
CA HIS A 116 14.09 -21.35 -3.77
C HIS A 116 12.84 -22.14 -3.37
N ASP A 117 12.39 -21.98 -2.13
CA ASP A 117 11.11 -22.53 -1.68
C ASP A 117 9.97 -21.80 -2.37
N ASN A 118 9.30 -22.48 -3.30
CA ASN A 118 8.12 -21.99 -3.99
C ASN A 118 6.83 -22.72 -3.60
N SER A 119 6.81 -23.35 -2.41
CA SER A 119 5.62 -24.02 -1.89
C SER A 119 4.44 -23.06 -1.65
N VAL A 120 3.25 -23.64 -1.61
CA VAL A 120 2.00 -22.94 -1.22
C VAL A 120 2.14 -22.30 0.17
N GLN A 121 2.80 -23.00 1.09
CA GLN A 121 3.04 -22.52 2.45
C GLN A 121 3.92 -21.27 2.45
N ASN A 122 5.02 -21.28 1.68
CA ASN A 122 5.90 -20.12 1.60
C ASN A 122 5.22 -18.93 0.91
N ALA A 123 4.39 -19.18 -0.11
CA ALA A 123 3.58 -18.14 -0.72
C ALA A 123 2.67 -17.45 0.32
N CYS A 124 1.97 -18.24 1.14
CA CYS A 124 1.12 -17.74 2.21
C CYS A 124 1.89 -16.96 3.27
N ILE A 125 3.10 -17.41 3.63
CA ILE A 125 3.99 -16.71 4.56
C ILE A 125 4.38 -15.32 4.02
N LYS A 126 4.86 -15.27 2.78
CA LYS A 126 5.25 -14.02 2.09
C LYS A 126 4.09 -13.05 1.96
N ILE A 127 2.94 -13.53 1.50
CA ILE A 127 1.71 -12.73 1.34
C ILE A 127 1.24 -12.17 2.69
N LYS A 128 1.22 -12.99 3.74
CA LYS A 128 0.83 -12.56 5.10
C LYS A 128 1.77 -11.49 5.64
N LEU A 129 3.08 -11.70 5.53
CA LEU A 129 4.07 -10.72 5.98
C LEU A 129 3.91 -9.39 5.24
N CYS A 130 3.84 -9.44 3.91
CA CYS A 130 3.74 -8.23 3.10
C CYS A 130 2.38 -7.52 3.25
N SER A 131 1.30 -8.25 3.54
CA SER A 131 0.03 -7.63 3.93
C SER A 131 0.15 -6.80 5.21
N LYS A 132 0.90 -7.28 6.20
CA LYS A 132 1.21 -6.51 7.42
C LYS A 132 2.13 -5.33 7.14
N LEU A 133 3.10 -5.47 6.23
CA LEU A 133 3.92 -4.34 5.78
C LEU A 133 3.04 -3.26 5.15
N ILE A 134 2.11 -3.61 4.26
CA ILE A 134 1.19 -2.64 3.67
C ILE A 134 0.29 -1.99 4.73
N GLN A 135 -0.18 -2.76 5.72
CA GLN A 135 -0.93 -2.22 6.87
C GLN A 135 -0.11 -1.17 7.63
N MET A 136 1.16 -1.47 7.92
CA MET A 136 2.11 -0.56 8.57
C MET A 136 2.40 0.68 7.72
N LEU A 137 2.71 0.49 6.44
CA LEU A 137 2.99 1.56 5.49
C LEU A 137 1.82 2.52 5.36
N THR A 138 0.61 1.99 5.32
CA THR A 138 -0.63 2.77 5.32
C THR A 138 -0.74 3.64 6.58
N ALA A 139 -0.51 3.06 7.76
CA ALA A 139 -0.57 3.81 9.02
C ALA A 139 0.50 4.92 9.09
N GLU A 140 1.72 4.63 8.63
CA GLU A 140 2.82 5.59 8.61
C GLU A 140 2.52 6.76 7.67
N LYS A 141 2.05 6.48 6.45
CA LYS A 141 1.73 7.54 5.48
C LYS A 141 0.47 8.33 5.84
N MET A 142 -0.47 7.74 6.57
CA MET A 142 -1.58 8.47 7.18
C MET A 142 -1.12 9.39 8.31
N TYR A 143 -0.18 8.93 9.15
CA TYR A 143 0.42 9.72 10.22
C TYR A 143 1.20 10.92 9.67
N GLU A 144 2.05 10.71 8.66
CA GLU A 144 2.79 11.77 7.97
C GLU A 144 1.87 12.85 7.35
N LYS A 145 0.66 12.47 6.93
CA LYS A 145 -0.36 13.41 6.42
C LYS A 145 -1.23 14.06 7.50
N GLY A 146 -1.01 13.74 8.77
CA GLY A 146 -1.72 14.35 9.90
C GLY A 146 -3.06 13.71 10.26
N PHE A 147 -3.36 12.51 9.74
CA PHE A 147 -4.60 11.77 10.05
C PHE A 147 -4.42 10.76 11.20
N GLY A 148 -3.26 10.75 11.84
CA GLY A 148 -2.88 9.75 12.84
C GLY A 148 -2.54 8.40 12.21
N LYS A 149 -2.21 7.41 13.05
CA LYS A 149 -1.77 6.07 12.63
C LYS A 149 -2.95 5.14 12.27
N LYS A 150 -3.86 5.64 11.43
CA LYS A 150 -5.05 4.88 11.00
C LYS A 150 -4.69 3.90 9.89
N THR A 151 -5.19 2.68 9.99
CA THR A 151 -5.00 1.63 8.99
C THR A 151 -6.13 0.59 9.08
N PHE A 152 -6.23 -0.26 8.06
CA PHE A 152 -7.17 -1.38 8.01
C PHE A 152 -6.71 -2.55 8.88
N GLN A 153 -7.58 -3.52 9.15
CA GLN A 153 -7.22 -4.74 9.89
C GLN A 153 -6.94 -5.92 8.94
N VAL A 154 -5.75 -6.48 8.99
CA VAL A 154 -5.38 -7.70 8.24
C VAL A 154 -5.78 -8.95 9.06
N GLU A 155 -6.34 -9.96 8.39
CA GLU A 155 -6.63 -11.26 9.00
C GLU A 155 -5.35 -12.01 9.38
N LYS A 156 -5.46 -12.90 10.37
CA LYS A 156 -4.28 -13.60 10.91
C LYS A 156 -3.68 -14.57 9.89
N ASP A 157 -4.47 -15.17 9.02
CA ASP A 157 -4.04 -16.25 8.15
C ASP A 157 -4.26 -15.91 6.68
N CYS A 158 -3.39 -16.45 5.82
CA CYS A 158 -3.59 -16.42 4.38
C CYS A 158 -4.47 -17.61 3.99
N ARG A 159 -5.61 -17.36 3.35
CA ARG A 159 -6.56 -18.39 2.95
C ARG A 159 -6.15 -19.02 1.63
N ILE A 160 -6.08 -20.34 1.58
CA ILE A 160 -5.84 -21.07 0.33
C ILE A 160 -7.19 -21.44 -0.27
N ILE A 161 -7.40 -21.10 -1.54
CA ILE A 161 -8.62 -21.45 -2.27
C ILE A 161 -8.24 -22.18 -3.55
N LYS A 162 -8.98 -23.24 -3.86
CA LYS A 162 -8.90 -23.93 -5.15
C LYS A 162 -9.99 -23.39 -6.06
N SER A 163 -9.60 -22.67 -7.10
CA SER A 163 -10.51 -22.21 -8.14
C SER A 163 -10.83 -23.37 -9.07
N SER A 164 -12.04 -23.36 -9.63
CA SER A 164 -12.41 -24.30 -10.68
C SER A 164 -11.80 -23.97 -12.06
N LEU A 165 -11.18 -22.79 -12.20
CA LEU A 165 -10.48 -22.40 -13.43
C LEU A 165 -9.21 -23.22 -13.64
N THR A 166 -8.97 -23.62 -14.90
CA THR A 166 -7.68 -24.19 -15.33
C THR A 166 -6.70 -23.10 -15.75
N ARG A 167 -5.39 -23.39 -15.74
CA ARG A 167 -4.34 -22.48 -16.21
C ARG A 167 -4.59 -22.00 -17.63
N ARG A 168 -4.95 -22.92 -18.53
CA ARG A 168 -5.30 -22.58 -19.92
C ARG A 168 -6.43 -21.55 -19.96
N THR A 169 -7.45 -21.70 -19.11
CA THR A 169 -8.57 -20.75 -19.06
C THR A 169 -8.10 -19.40 -18.54
N VAL A 170 -7.34 -19.38 -17.44
CA VAL A 170 -6.77 -18.15 -16.86
C VAL A 170 -5.90 -17.40 -17.88
N PHE A 171 -5.04 -18.10 -18.63
CA PHE A 171 -4.11 -17.49 -19.58
C PHE A 171 -4.79 -16.87 -20.80
N ASN A 172 -6.01 -17.32 -21.14
CA ASN A 172 -6.78 -16.81 -22.28
C ASN A 172 -7.93 -15.87 -21.87
N MET A 173 -8.15 -15.66 -20.57
CA MET A 173 -9.24 -14.83 -20.06
C MET A 173 -8.81 -13.36 -19.97
N HIS A 174 -9.71 -12.45 -20.34
CA HIS A 174 -9.49 -11.01 -20.11
C HIS A 174 -9.34 -10.73 -18.60
N PRO A 175 -8.39 -9.88 -18.17
CA PRO A 175 -8.10 -9.64 -16.74
C PRO A 175 -9.33 -9.26 -15.91
N GLU A 176 -10.21 -8.39 -16.42
CA GLU A 176 -11.45 -8.01 -15.72
C GLU A 176 -12.42 -9.17 -15.53
N LYS A 177 -12.54 -10.05 -16.54
CA LYS A 177 -13.40 -11.25 -16.44
C LYS A 177 -12.85 -12.25 -15.45
N LEU A 178 -11.53 -12.36 -15.38
CA LEU A 178 -10.84 -13.16 -14.38
C LEU A 178 -11.06 -12.59 -12.97
N TRP A 179 -10.89 -11.28 -12.81
CA TRP A 179 -11.17 -10.59 -11.56
C TRP A 179 -12.62 -10.78 -11.10
N GLU A 180 -13.61 -10.59 -12.00
CA GLU A 180 -15.02 -10.82 -11.71
C GLU A 180 -15.28 -12.27 -11.27
N TYR A 181 -14.67 -13.23 -11.96
CA TYR A 181 -14.85 -14.65 -11.66
C TYR A 181 -14.32 -15.00 -10.27
N ILE A 182 -13.08 -14.61 -9.98
CA ILE A 182 -12.46 -14.85 -8.67
C ILE A 182 -13.21 -14.09 -7.58
N ALA A 183 -13.67 -12.86 -7.83
CA ALA A 183 -14.49 -12.11 -6.87
C ALA A 183 -15.76 -12.89 -6.51
N ARG A 184 -16.46 -13.50 -7.47
CA ARG A 184 -17.64 -14.34 -7.22
C ARG A 184 -17.29 -15.57 -6.38
N GLU A 185 -16.19 -16.26 -6.67
CA GLU A 185 -15.76 -17.42 -5.87
C GLU A 185 -15.43 -17.03 -4.41
N LEU A 186 -14.81 -15.87 -4.19
CA LEU A 186 -14.45 -15.37 -2.86
C LEU A 186 -15.64 -14.85 -2.06
N THR A 187 -16.61 -14.23 -2.74
CA THR A 187 -17.73 -13.53 -2.10
C THR A 187 -18.97 -14.39 -1.87
N ALA A 188 -18.96 -15.66 -2.31
CA ALA A 188 -20.06 -16.61 -2.12
C ALA A 188 -20.35 -16.99 -0.64
N GLY A 189 -19.50 -16.57 0.31
CA GLY A 189 -19.68 -16.80 1.74
C GLY A 189 -20.46 -15.70 2.48
N PRO A 190 -20.97 -15.98 3.70
CA PRO A 190 -21.85 -15.08 4.46
C PRO A 190 -21.21 -13.77 4.95
N ASN A 191 -19.86 -13.68 4.98
CA ASN A 191 -19.13 -12.53 5.54
C ASN A 191 -18.54 -11.57 4.47
N SER A 192 -18.93 -11.72 3.20
CA SER A 192 -18.35 -10.96 2.08
C SER A 192 -18.56 -9.44 2.16
N LYS A 193 -19.57 -8.96 2.89
CA LYS A 193 -19.84 -7.51 3.05
C LYS A 193 -18.80 -6.78 3.92
N HIS A 194 -18.12 -7.50 4.82
CA HIS A 194 -17.15 -6.92 5.76
C HIS A 194 -15.70 -7.35 5.46
N GLN A 195 -15.51 -8.25 4.50
CA GLN A 195 -14.20 -8.71 4.07
C GLN A 195 -13.84 -8.09 2.73
N LYS A 196 -12.65 -7.49 2.67
CA LYS A 196 -11.96 -7.22 1.40
C LYS A 196 -10.89 -8.29 1.22
N PHE A 197 -10.64 -8.69 -0.01
CA PHE A 197 -9.71 -9.78 -0.32
C PHE A 197 -8.48 -9.22 -1.02
N LEU A 198 -7.31 -9.65 -0.56
CA LEU A 198 -6.05 -9.44 -1.25
C LEU A 198 -5.57 -10.80 -1.77
N ALA A 199 -5.84 -11.10 -3.03
CA ALA A 199 -5.69 -12.43 -3.60
C ALA A 199 -4.53 -12.52 -4.60
N PHE A 200 -3.85 -13.67 -4.61
CA PHE A 200 -2.73 -13.95 -5.51
C PHE A 200 -2.96 -15.24 -6.31
N LEU A 201 -2.83 -15.17 -7.64
CA LEU A 201 -2.95 -16.32 -8.54
C LEU A 201 -1.64 -17.10 -8.60
N SER A 202 -1.65 -18.34 -8.12
CA SER A 202 -0.45 -19.21 -8.11
C SER A 202 0.15 -19.51 -9.49
N CYS A 203 -0.64 -19.43 -10.56
CA CYS A 203 -0.27 -19.91 -11.89
C CYS A 203 0.39 -18.86 -12.77
N THR A 204 0.70 -17.66 -12.26
CA THR A 204 1.44 -16.65 -13.02
C THR A 204 2.80 -17.20 -13.43
N TYR A 205 3.10 -17.10 -14.72
CA TYR A 205 4.27 -17.75 -15.31
C TYR A 205 4.91 -16.89 -16.40
N TRP A 206 6.22 -16.74 -16.32
CA TRP A 206 7.06 -16.11 -17.33
C TRP A 206 7.83 -17.18 -18.10
N ASP A 207 7.69 -17.20 -19.43
CA ASP A 207 8.32 -18.22 -20.28
C ASP A 207 9.67 -17.77 -20.90
N GLY A 208 10.18 -16.60 -20.49
CA GLY A 208 11.35 -15.95 -21.10
C GLY A 208 10.99 -14.86 -22.11
N GLN A 209 9.73 -14.81 -22.56
CA GLN A 209 9.26 -13.88 -23.59
C GLN A 209 7.90 -13.25 -23.25
N ASN A 210 6.96 -14.03 -22.74
CA ASN A 210 5.59 -13.65 -22.47
C ASN A 210 5.23 -13.94 -21.02
N LEU A 211 4.41 -13.03 -20.47
CA LEU A 211 3.84 -13.17 -19.14
C LEU A 211 2.42 -13.78 -19.25
N HIS A 212 2.23 -14.90 -18.57
CA HIS A 212 0.98 -15.66 -18.56
C HIS A 212 0.31 -15.57 -17.19
N GLY A 213 -1.02 -15.49 -17.17
CA GLY A 213 -1.82 -15.54 -15.93
C GLY A 213 -1.47 -14.45 -14.92
N HIS A 214 -0.95 -13.32 -15.38
CA HIS A 214 -0.73 -12.13 -14.56
C HIS A 214 -1.97 -11.23 -14.59
N VAL A 215 -2.20 -10.59 -13.46
CA VAL A 215 -3.26 -9.61 -13.25
C VAL A 215 -2.77 -8.68 -12.13
N ALA A 216 -3.18 -7.42 -12.19
CA ALA A 216 -3.05 -6.45 -11.11
C ALA A 216 -4.31 -5.60 -11.22
N LEU A 217 -5.36 -5.96 -10.48
CA LEU A 217 -6.66 -5.30 -10.56
C LEU A 217 -7.29 -5.18 -9.17
N GLY A 218 -7.69 -3.97 -8.82
CA GLY A 218 -8.30 -3.62 -7.55
C GLY A 218 -9.62 -2.88 -7.74
N GLY A 219 -10.58 -3.22 -6.90
CA GLY A 219 -11.87 -2.53 -6.88
C GLY A 219 -12.85 -3.23 -5.95
N GLY A 220 -13.94 -2.56 -5.58
CA GLY A 220 -14.99 -3.15 -4.75
C GLY A 220 -14.45 -3.88 -3.51
N GLY A 221 -14.52 -5.22 -3.53
CA GLY A 221 -14.06 -6.09 -2.45
C GLY A 221 -12.78 -6.90 -2.73
N LEU A 222 -12.11 -6.73 -3.88
CA LEU A 222 -11.00 -7.60 -4.30
C LEU A 222 -9.85 -6.79 -4.93
N ALA A 223 -8.64 -7.03 -4.43
CA ALA A 223 -7.39 -6.76 -5.14
C ALA A 223 -6.78 -8.11 -5.56
N LEU A 224 -6.66 -8.35 -6.86
CA LEU A 224 -6.18 -9.60 -7.44
C LEU A 224 -4.84 -9.38 -8.14
N PHE A 225 -3.87 -10.24 -7.80
CA PHE A 225 -2.50 -10.14 -8.27
C PHE A 225 -1.95 -11.45 -8.85
N GLY A 226 -1.04 -11.33 -9.80
CA GLY A 226 -0.15 -12.42 -10.19
C GLY A 226 1.01 -12.62 -9.23
N THR A 227 1.57 -13.83 -9.19
CA THR A 227 2.71 -14.18 -8.32
C THR A 227 4.08 -14.01 -8.97
N GLY A 228 4.16 -13.33 -10.11
CA GLY A 228 5.34 -13.29 -10.99
C GLY A 228 6.66 -12.91 -10.30
N CYS A 229 6.61 -11.99 -9.31
CA CYS A 229 7.80 -11.58 -8.54
C CYS A 229 7.78 -12.01 -7.07
N LEU A 230 6.88 -12.93 -6.67
CA LEU A 230 6.77 -13.39 -5.27
C LEU A 230 8.07 -14.05 -4.76
N TYR A 231 8.91 -14.54 -5.67
CA TYR A 231 10.24 -15.06 -5.36
C TYR A 231 11.18 -14.04 -4.69
N THR A 232 10.94 -12.74 -4.88
CA THR A 232 11.73 -11.64 -4.29
C THR A 232 11.26 -11.21 -2.90
N TRP A 233 10.02 -11.57 -2.53
CA TRP A 233 9.40 -11.11 -1.29
C TRP A 233 10.01 -11.79 -0.06
N PRO A 234 10.13 -11.10 1.09
CA PRO A 234 10.64 -11.69 2.32
C PRO A 234 9.66 -12.72 2.89
N SER A 235 10.20 -13.75 3.54
CA SER A 235 9.41 -14.74 4.29
C SER A 235 9.41 -14.46 5.80
N LYS A 236 10.37 -13.65 6.28
CA LYS A 236 10.50 -13.24 7.68
C LYS A 236 10.74 -11.74 7.80
N LEU A 237 10.44 -11.18 8.98
CA LEU A 237 10.50 -9.74 9.19
C LEU A 237 11.94 -9.21 9.08
N GLU A 238 12.92 -9.98 9.56
CA GLU A 238 14.34 -9.68 9.47
C GLU A 238 14.89 -9.67 8.02
N GLU A 239 14.18 -10.29 7.08
CA GLU A 239 14.55 -10.35 5.66
C GLU A 239 14.05 -9.12 4.88
N VAL A 240 13.17 -8.29 5.44
CA VAL A 240 12.52 -7.17 4.71
C VAL A 240 13.55 -6.20 4.15
N LEU A 241 14.46 -5.69 5.00
CA LEU A 241 15.48 -4.74 4.56
C LEU A 241 16.53 -5.40 3.63
N PRO A 242 17.07 -6.60 3.94
CA PRO A 242 17.90 -7.35 3.00
C PRO A 242 17.25 -7.58 1.62
N CYS A 243 15.96 -7.88 1.57
CA CYS A 243 15.23 -8.04 0.30
C CYS A 243 15.18 -6.74 -0.50
N PHE A 244 14.88 -5.59 0.12
CA PHE A 244 14.90 -4.30 -0.58
C PHE A 244 16.29 -3.92 -1.10
N MET A 245 17.34 -4.31 -0.37
CA MET A 245 18.74 -4.04 -0.73
C MET A 245 19.35 -5.11 -1.65
N ASN A 246 18.56 -6.09 -2.10
CA ASN A 246 19.08 -7.22 -2.86
C ASN A 246 19.35 -6.84 -4.33
N MET A 247 20.63 -6.57 -4.63
CA MET A 247 21.09 -6.19 -5.96
C MET A 247 21.30 -7.37 -6.93
N THR A 248 20.88 -8.58 -6.56
CA THR A 248 20.94 -9.75 -7.46
C THR A 248 20.15 -9.47 -8.73
N LYS A 249 20.79 -9.64 -9.89
CA LYS A 249 20.17 -9.42 -11.18
C LYS A 249 19.09 -10.45 -11.47
N VAL A 250 18.01 -10.01 -12.09
CA VAL A 250 16.94 -10.90 -12.55
C VAL A 250 17.40 -11.60 -13.82
N ASP A 251 17.36 -12.94 -13.84
CA ASP A 251 17.52 -13.70 -15.06
C ASP A 251 16.22 -13.64 -15.88
N THR A 252 16.13 -12.67 -16.79
CA THR A 252 14.95 -12.44 -17.62
C THR A 252 14.66 -13.58 -18.59
N GLY A 253 15.58 -14.55 -18.76
CA GLY A 253 15.30 -15.76 -19.53
C GLY A 253 14.37 -16.73 -18.80
N THR A 254 14.27 -16.64 -17.46
CA THR A 254 13.53 -17.61 -16.64
C THR A 254 12.60 -16.99 -15.62
N LEU A 255 12.74 -15.70 -15.31
CA LEU A 255 11.98 -14.99 -14.29
C LEU A 255 11.46 -13.64 -14.80
N LEU A 256 10.30 -13.23 -14.29
CA LEU A 256 9.73 -11.92 -14.57
C LEU A 256 10.54 -10.81 -13.88
N ASP A 257 11.00 -9.83 -14.66
CA ASP A 257 11.54 -8.58 -14.15
C ASP A 257 10.45 -7.48 -14.15
N ASP A 258 9.81 -7.28 -13.00
CA ASP A 258 8.91 -6.15 -12.76
C ASP A 258 9.56 -5.15 -11.79
N SER A 259 10.83 -4.83 -12.03
CA SER A 259 11.61 -3.96 -11.14
C SER A 259 11.53 -2.47 -11.48
N CYS A 260 10.70 -2.07 -12.44
CA CYS A 260 10.69 -0.71 -13.00
C CYS A 260 12.10 -0.28 -13.44
N PHE A 261 12.71 -1.06 -14.35
CA PHE A 261 14.03 -0.83 -14.97
C PHE A 261 15.27 -0.97 -14.07
N ARG A 262 15.11 -1.35 -12.79
CA ARG A 262 16.25 -1.56 -11.87
C ARG A 262 17.00 -2.88 -12.13
N GLY A 263 16.36 -3.84 -12.77
CA GLY A 263 16.92 -5.12 -13.20
C GLY A 263 17.35 -6.04 -12.05
N ASN A 264 16.82 -5.86 -10.85
CA ASN A 264 17.26 -6.58 -9.65
C ASN A 264 16.13 -6.97 -8.69
N PHE A 265 16.41 -7.90 -7.79
CA PHE A 265 15.43 -8.48 -6.88
C PHE A 265 14.82 -7.45 -5.94
N GLY A 266 15.61 -6.52 -5.41
CA GLY A 266 15.12 -5.44 -4.55
C GLY A 266 14.18 -4.48 -5.27
N GLY A 267 14.47 -4.18 -6.54
CA GLY A 267 13.61 -3.41 -7.42
C GLY A 267 12.27 -4.11 -7.68
N CYS A 268 12.28 -5.40 -8.00
CA CYS A 268 11.06 -6.20 -8.16
C CYS A 268 10.22 -6.22 -6.87
N PHE A 269 10.85 -6.44 -5.72
CA PHE A 269 10.15 -6.42 -4.44
C PHE A 269 9.52 -5.05 -4.18
N SER A 270 10.24 -3.95 -4.43
CA SER A 270 9.71 -2.59 -4.24
C SER A 270 8.53 -2.28 -5.14
N THR A 271 8.65 -2.53 -6.45
CA THR A 271 7.58 -2.25 -7.40
C THR A 271 6.35 -3.07 -7.06
N THR A 272 6.51 -4.38 -6.88
CA THR A 272 5.36 -5.28 -6.70
C THR A 272 4.69 -5.13 -5.34
N LEU A 273 5.42 -4.83 -4.26
CA LEU A 273 4.79 -4.48 -2.98
C LEU A 273 3.98 -3.18 -3.10
N GLY A 274 4.52 -2.19 -3.82
CA GLY A 274 3.83 -0.94 -4.10
C GLY A 274 2.60 -1.11 -4.97
N SER A 275 2.69 -1.88 -6.05
CA SER A 275 1.55 -2.19 -6.91
C SER A 275 0.44 -2.90 -6.11
N VAL A 276 0.81 -3.85 -5.24
CA VAL A 276 -0.13 -4.49 -4.31
C VAL A 276 -0.82 -3.49 -3.39
N TRP A 277 -0.07 -2.51 -2.90
CA TRP A 277 -0.63 -1.43 -2.09
C TRP A 277 -1.59 -0.52 -2.88
N HIS A 278 -1.27 -0.22 -4.14
CA HIS A 278 -2.08 0.58 -5.06
C HIS A 278 -3.45 -0.06 -5.30
N GLU A 279 -3.49 -1.32 -5.75
CA GLU A 279 -4.76 -1.99 -6.06
C GLU A 279 -5.57 -2.27 -4.79
N LEU A 280 -4.91 -2.55 -3.66
CA LEU A 280 -5.60 -2.60 -2.37
C LEU A 280 -6.24 -1.25 -2.04
N GLY A 281 -5.59 -0.13 -2.39
CA GLY A 281 -6.14 1.21 -2.35
C GLY A 281 -7.45 1.36 -3.11
N HIS A 282 -7.55 0.82 -4.33
CA HIS A 282 -8.82 0.81 -5.09
C HIS A 282 -9.94 0.06 -4.38
N THR A 283 -9.63 -0.99 -3.60
CA THR A 283 -10.65 -1.65 -2.78
C THR A 283 -11.18 -0.73 -1.68
N PHE A 284 -10.43 0.29 -1.24
CA PHE A 284 -10.90 1.32 -0.32
C PHE A 284 -11.46 2.55 -1.04
N ASP A 285 -11.97 2.35 -2.25
CA ASP A 285 -12.62 3.37 -3.08
C ASP A 285 -11.71 4.54 -3.48
N LEU A 286 -10.38 4.35 -3.42
CA LEU A 286 -9.43 5.34 -3.91
C LEU A 286 -9.40 5.35 -5.45
N GLY A 287 -9.28 6.54 -6.03
CA GLY A 287 -9.05 6.73 -7.47
C GLY A 287 -7.58 7.01 -7.74
N HIS A 288 -7.16 6.97 -9.00
CA HIS A 288 -5.80 7.34 -9.37
C HIS A 288 -5.51 8.80 -9.03
N SER A 289 -4.27 9.08 -8.64
CA SER A 289 -3.75 10.44 -8.44
C SER A 289 -2.52 10.68 -9.30
N LYS A 290 -2.23 11.95 -9.60
CA LYS A 290 -1.07 12.33 -10.44
C LYS A 290 0.29 11.94 -9.82
N TYR A 291 0.34 11.78 -8.50
CA TYR A 291 1.54 11.44 -7.72
C TYR A 291 1.17 10.51 -6.57
N GLY A 292 2.14 10.05 -5.79
CA GLY A 292 1.89 9.23 -4.60
C GLY A 292 1.60 7.77 -4.93
N ILE A 293 1.10 7.03 -3.95
CA ILE A 293 0.82 5.59 -4.06
C ILE A 293 -0.24 5.28 -5.12
N MET A 294 -1.27 6.12 -5.24
CA MET A 294 -2.30 6.00 -6.28
C MET A 294 -1.87 6.59 -7.64
N GLY A 295 -0.60 7.00 -7.77
CA GLY A 295 0.08 7.31 -9.04
C GLY A 295 1.31 6.41 -9.19
N ARG A 296 2.40 6.86 -9.84
CA ARG A 296 3.65 6.05 -9.98
C ARG A 296 4.56 6.05 -8.75
N GLY A 297 4.15 6.66 -7.63
CA GLY A 297 4.94 6.68 -6.40
C GLY A 297 5.15 5.30 -5.78
N PHE A 298 4.28 4.33 -6.11
CA PHE A 298 4.38 2.97 -5.60
C PHE A 298 5.66 2.24 -6.03
N ASP A 299 6.28 2.63 -7.15
CA ASP A 299 7.53 2.01 -7.63
C ASP A 299 8.67 2.15 -6.60
N ASN A 300 8.57 3.11 -5.69
CA ASN A 300 9.68 3.54 -4.83
C ASN A 300 9.50 3.18 -3.36
N VAL A 301 8.59 2.26 -3.02
CA VAL A 301 8.30 1.87 -1.62
C VAL A 301 9.55 1.51 -0.80
N HIS A 302 10.62 0.98 -1.40
CA HIS A 302 11.89 0.72 -0.72
C HIS A 302 12.46 1.95 0.01
N LEU A 303 12.28 3.18 -0.49
CA LEU A 303 12.83 4.40 0.12
C LEU A 303 12.25 4.65 1.53
N ILE A 304 11.03 4.16 1.81
CA ILE A 304 10.46 4.21 3.16
C ILE A 304 11.34 3.45 4.16
N PHE A 305 12.02 2.39 3.71
CA PHE A 305 12.82 1.48 4.53
C PHE A 305 14.32 1.79 4.50
N THR A 306 14.85 2.21 3.35
CA THR A 306 16.30 2.42 3.15
C THR A 306 16.75 3.80 3.66
N LEU A 307 18.05 3.91 3.95
CA LEU A 307 18.70 5.15 4.39
C LEU A 307 19.80 5.63 3.43
N ASP A 308 20.48 4.71 2.73
CA ASP A 308 21.54 5.02 1.77
C ASP A 308 21.02 4.88 0.33
N ASN A 309 21.08 5.98 -0.42
CA ASN A 309 20.47 6.11 -1.74
C ASN A 309 21.48 6.31 -2.87
N LYS A 310 22.79 6.34 -2.57
CA LYS A 310 23.81 6.54 -3.61
C LYS A 310 23.91 5.39 -4.61
N ASN A 311 23.40 4.20 -4.27
CA ASN A 311 23.45 3.00 -5.11
C ASN A 311 22.10 2.55 -5.69
N ILE A 312 20.98 3.22 -5.34
CA ILE A 312 19.63 2.80 -5.76
C ILE A 312 19.03 3.78 -6.77
N ALA A 313 19.50 5.03 -6.78
CA ALA A 313 19.18 6.04 -7.79
C ALA A 313 19.95 5.82 -9.11
N GLN A 314 20.00 4.60 -9.63
CA GLN A 314 20.23 4.43 -11.07
C GLN A 314 19.00 4.98 -11.78
N GLU A 315 19.12 6.27 -12.12
CA GLU A 315 18.42 7.06 -13.11
C GLU A 315 17.04 6.52 -13.51
N ILE A 316 16.01 7.17 -12.97
CA ILE A 316 14.71 7.29 -13.61
C ILE A 316 14.98 7.92 -14.99
N MET A 317 15.24 7.10 -16.00
CA MET A 317 15.12 7.54 -17.37
C MET A 317 13.63 7.70 -17.66
N PRO A 318 13.17 8.87 -18.15
CA PRO A 318 11.82 8.94 -18.73
C PRO A 318 11.73 7.85 -19.79
N ALA A 319 10.68 7.05 -19.72
CA ALA A 319 10.53 5.81 -20.48
C ALA A 319 10.60 6.05 -22.00
N SER A 320 11.80 6.02 -22.56
CA SER A 320 12.04 5.91 -23.99
C SER A 320 12.62 4.53 -24.26
N LYS A 321 11.72 3.57 -24.50
CA LYS A 321 11.97 2.17 -24.91
C LYS A 321 12.52 1.23 -23.82
N GLY A 322 11.58 0.55 -23.15
CA GLY A 322 11.82 -0.69 -22.42
C GLY A 322 10.50 -1.19 -21.84
N TYR A 323 10.21 -2.48 -21.94
CA TYR A 323 8.93 -3.09 -21.57
C TYR A 323 8.62 -2.88 -20.08
N ILE A 324 7.73 -1.95 -19.75
CA ILE A 324 7.03 -1.91 -18.47
C ILE A 324 5.97 -3.01 -18.54
N ILE A 325 6.12 -4.08 -17.74
CA ILE A 325 5.05 -5.06 -17.49
C ILE A 325 4.51 -4.86 -16.06
N CYS A 326 4.32 -3.61 -15.65
CA CYS A 326 3.06 -3.27 -15.02
C CYS A 326 2.15 -2.99 -16.20
N ILE A 327 1.28 -3.93 -16.57
CA ILE A 327 0.19 -3.61 -17.50
C ILE A 327 -0.54 -2.47 -16.81
N ASP A 328 -0.34 -1.24 -17.30
CA ASP A 328 -1.20 -0.12 -16.98
C ASP A 328 -2.62 -0.65 -17.06
N ASN A 329 -3.38 -0.46 -15.98
CA ASN A 329 -4.78 -0.84 -15.86
C ASN A 329 -5.44 -0.75 -17.24
N TYR A 330 -6.12 -1.82 -17.67
CA TYR A 330 -6.94 -1.82 -18.88
C TYR A 330 -8.12 -0.87 -18.67
N SER A 331 -7.79 0.41 -18.70
CA SER A 331 -8.63 1.58 -18.80
C SER A 331 -7.78 2.59 -19.56
N HIS A 332 -7.76 2.44 -20.88
CA HIS A 332 -7.12 3.30 -21.88
C HIS A 332 -5.74 3.90 -21.52
N THR A 333 -4.71 3.34 -22.14
CA THR A 333 -3.38 3.93 -22.36
C THR A 333 -3.34 5.46 -22.18
N ILE A 334 -2.80 5.94 -21.07
CA ILE A 334 -2.44 7.35 -20.93
C ILE A 334 -1.04 7.50 -21.52
N ASN A 335 -0.94 7.99 -22.75
CA ASN A 335 0.22 8.78 -23.13
C ASN A 335 0.16 10.04 -22.26
N MET A 336 0.89 10.06 -21.15
CA MET A 336 1.23 11.32 -20.49
C MET A 336 2.25 12.00 -21.38
N ASN A 337 1.78 12.61 -22.47
CA ASN A 337 2.52 13.71 -23.05
C ASN A 337 2.47 14.79 -21.97
N ASP A 338 3.63 15.12 -21.42
CA ASP A 338 3.80 16.36 -20.66
C ASP A 338 3.30 17.50 -21.54
N ASP A 339 2.12 18.04 -21.24
CA ASP A 339 1.69 19.35 -21.70
C ASP A 339 2.59 20.40 -21.02
N MET A 340 3.87 20.42 -21.38
CA MET A 340 4.68 21.62 -21.33
C MET A 340 4.17 22.52 -22.46
N SER A 341 3.13 23.30 -22.14
CA SER A 341 2.84 24.49 -22.92
C SER A 341 4.10 25.35 -22.93
N ASN A 342 4.72 25.41 -24.11
CA ASN A 342 5.89 26.18 -24.48
C ASN A 342 5.77 27.62 -23.95
N ASN A 343 6.37 27.89 -22.79
CA ASN A 343 6.62 29.25 -22.33
C ASN A 343 8.13 29.36 -22.13
N ASN A 344 8.82 29.59 -23.25
CA ASN A 344 10.19 30.05 -23.28
C ASN A 344 10.28 31.36 -22.49
N ASN A 345 10.63 31.26 -21.22
CA ASN A 345 11.31 32.33 -20.52
C ASN A 345 12.39 31.70 -19.64
N ASN A 346 13.60 31.78 -20.18
CA ASN A 346 14.86 31.67 -19.46
C ASN A 346 14.75 32.29 -18.08
N ASN A 347 14.99 31.52 -17.02
CA ASN A 347 15.73 31.99 -15.85
C ASN A 347 16.11 30.83 -14.92
N ASN A 348 17.42 30.58 -14.91
CA ASN A 348 18.27 30.19 -13.78
C ASN A 348 17.96 28.88 -13.03
N ASN A 349 18.80 27.88 -13.35
CA ASN A 349 19.29 26.84 -12.46
C ASN A 349 19.35 27.30 -11.00
N THR A 350 18.47 26.73 -10.18
CA THR A 350 18.73 26.53 -8.76
C THR A 350 18.67 25.03 -8.52
N ASN A 351 19.83 24.39 -8.52
CA ASN A 351 19.98 23.03 -8.02
C ASN A 351 19.71 23.07 -6.51
N THR A 352 18.45 22.93 -6.13
CA THR A 352 18.07 22.61 -4.75
C THR A 352 18.17 21.11 -4.58
N ASN A 353 19.21 20.64 -3.89
CA ASN A 353 19.34 19.25 -3.46
C ASN A 353 18.19 18.92 -2.49
N GLU A 354 17.07 18.40 -3.00
CA GLU A 354 16.01 17.88 -2.15
C GLU A 354 16.55 16.66 -1.38
N THR A 355 16.41 16.68 -0.05
CA THR A 355 16.73 15.50 0.76
C THR A 355 15.73 14.38 0.48
N THR A 356 16.11 13.11 0.55
CA THR A 356 15.19 11.98 0.32
C THR A 356 13.96 12.02 1.22
N ASP A 357 14.07 12.48 2.46
CA ASP A 357 12.90 12.61 3.33
C ASP A 357 11.85 13.59 2.74
N ASP A 358 12.30 14.61 2.02
CA ASP A 358 11.46 15.56 1.29
C ASP A 358 10.89 14.91 0.01
N TYR A 359 11.71 14.19 -0.75
CA TYR A 359 11.26 13.41 -1.93
C TYR A 359 10.24 12.33 -1.55
N ASP A 360 10.49 11.51 -0.53
CA ASP A 360 9.58 10.48 -0.02
C ASP A 360 8.27 11.08 0.48
N SER A 361 8.33 12.24 1.14
CA SER A 361 7.13 12.95 1.64
C SER A 361 6.24 13.48 0.51
N LYS A 362 6.83 13.74 -0.68
CA LYS A 362 6.13 14.20 -1.88
C LYS A 362 5.70 13.03 -2.79
N HIS A 363 6.54 12.01 -2.97
CA HIS A 363 6.38 10.97 -3.98
C HIS A 363 5.80 9.66 -3.44
N ILE A 364 6.04 9.30 -2.18
CA ILE A 364 5.52 8.06 -1.57
C ILE A 364 4.53 8.44 -0.47
N CYS A 365 3.40 8.99 -0.90
CA CYS A 365 2.39 9.51 0.01
C CYS A 365 0.97 9.28 -0.52
N TRP A 366 -0.02 9.51 0.35
CA TRP A 366 -1.40 9.66 -0.07
C TRP A 366 -1.65 11.12 -0.51
N SER A 367 -2.36 11.30 -1.63
CA SER A 367 -2.96 12.62 -1.90
C SER A 367 -3.92 13.00 -0.78
N MET A 368 -4.18 14.31 -0.60
CA MET A 368 -5.09 14.77 0.47
C MET A 368 -6.47 14.12 0.36
N GLY A 369 -7.01 14.01 -0.86
CA GLY A 369 -8.28 13.34 -1.11
C GLY A 369 -8.25 11.85 -0.74
N CYS A 370 -7.18 11.13 -1.10
CA CYS A 370 -7.04 9.71 -0.72
C CYS A 370 -6.93 9.53 0.79
N ALA A 371 -6.07 10.30 1.46
CA ALA A 371 -5.94 10.24 2.92
C ALA A 371 -7.25 10.60 3.63
N SER A 372 -7.99 11.58 3.10
CA SER A 372 -9.29 11.96 3.62
C SER A 372 -10.30 10.81 3.50
N ILE A 373 -10.38 10.15 2.34
CA ILE A 373 -11.24 8.95 2.16
C ILE A 373 -10.87 7.88 3.18
N LEU A 374 -9.60 7.47 3.23
CA LEU A 374 -9.14 6.45 4.17
C LEU A 374 -9.45 6.82 5.63
N SER A 375 -9.41 8.11 5.98
CA SER A 375 -9.67 8.54 7.35
C SER A 375 -11.11 8.35 7.81
N PHE A 376 -12.10 8.38 6.92
CA PHE A 376 -13.52 8.15 7.28
C PHE A 376 -14.04 6.78 6.81
N HIS A 377 -13.28 6.08 5.97
CA HIS A 377 -13.65 4.76 5.45
C HIS A 377 -13.88 3.70 6.56
N LYS A 378 -14.89 2.84 6.38
CA LYS A 378 -15.32 1.86 7.40
C LYS A 378 -14.22 0.89 7.85
N TRP A 379 -13.34 0.49 6.93
CA TRP A 379 -12.21 -0.41 7.25
C TRP A 379 -11.13 0.21 8.14
N PHE A 380 -11.10 1.55 8.27
CA PHE A 380 -10.11 2.29 9.05
C PHE A 380 -10.67 2.80 10.38
N ASN A 381 -11.94 2.50 10.67
CA ASN A 381 -12.69 2.98 11.81
C ASN A 381 -13.37 1.84 12.56
N ASP A 382 -13.75 2.10 13.81
CA ASP A 382 -14.51 1.17 14.65
C ASP A 382 -16.01 1.42 14.45
N CYS A 383 -16.53 0.99 13.30
CA CYS A 383 -17.93 1.17 12.95
C CYS A 383 -18.82 0.16 13.70
N LYS A 384 -19.83 0.64 14.44
CA LYS A 384 -20.87 -0.20 15.04
C LYS A 384 -22.01 -0.39 14.04
N GLU A 385 -22.41 -1.63 13.77
CA GLU A 385 -23.40 -1.98 12.75
C GLU A 385 -24.80 -1.35 13.00
N GLU A 386 -25.15 -1.09 14.26
CA GLU A 386 -26.49 -0.61 14.65
C GLU A 386 -26.84 0.80 14.15
N GLU A 387 -25.84 1.62 13.79
CA GLU A 387 -26.04 3.00 13.31
C GLU A 387 -26.30 3.11 11.79
N ASN A 388 -26.19 2.01 11.03
CA ASN A 388 -26.18 2.01 9.56
C ASN A 388 -27.49 1.56 8.89
N LYS A 389 -28.65 1.66 9.57
CA LYS A 389 -29.95 1.19 9.02
C LYS A 389 -30.51 1.99 7.83
N SER A 390 -29.89 3.09 7.40
CA SER A 390 -30.32 3.79 6.17
C SER A 390 -29.28 3.64 5.07
N GLU A 391 -29.56 2.79 4.09
CA GLU A 391 -28.64 2.49 2.97
C GLU A 391 -28.32 3.72 2.09
N ASN A 392 -29.20 4.74 2.06
CA ASN A 392 -28.96 5.99 1.34
C ASN A 392 -28.84 7.17 2.33
N THR A 393 -27.60 7.49 2.69
CA THR A 393 -27.24 8.67 3.50
C THR A 393 -26.76 9.84 2.67
N ILE A 394 -26.33 9.59 1.42
CA ILE A 394 -25.85 10.59 0.46
C ILE A 394 -26.67 10.48 -0.81
N ASP A 395 -27.21 11.60 -1.28
CA ASP A 395 -28.01 11.69 -2.50
C ASP A 395 -27.42 12.76 -3.43
N TYR A 396 -27.54 12.55 -4.74
CA TYR A 396 -27.24 13.55 -5.76
C TYR A 396 -28.50 13.90 -6.55
N VAL A 397 -28.81 15.20 -6.60
CA VAL A 397 -29.97 15.74 -7.31
C VAL A 397 -29.49 16.46 -8.58
N ALA A 398 -29.52 15.74 -9.71
CA ALA A 398 -29.03 16.22 -11.01
C ALA A 398 -29.62 17.58 -11.42
N LYS A 399 -30.94 17.78 -11.26
CA LYS A 399 -31.62 19.05 -11.60
C LYS A 399 -31.05 20.29 -10.90
N ARG A 400 -30.34 20.10 -9.78
CA ARG A 400 -29.76 21.17 -8.97
C ARG A 400 -28.24 21.05 -8.84
N ASN A 401 -27.63 20.05 -9.48
CA ASN A 401 -26.23 19.66 -9.25
C ASN A 401 -25.87 19.60 -7.76
N LEU A 402 -26.78 19.07 -6.94
CA LEU A 402 -26.69 19.16 -5.48
C LEU A 402 -26.43 17.79 -4.88
N LEU A 403 -25.30 17.65 -4.19
CA LEU A 403 -25.04 16.55 -3.26
C LEU A 403 -25.57 16.92 -1.87
N THR A 404 -26.26 15.98 -1.23
CA THR A 404 -26.73 16.10 0.14
C THR A 404 -26.33 14.89 0.96
N SER A 405 -25.90 15.07 2.20
CA SER A 405 -25.58 13.99 3.14
C SER A 405 -26.23 14.23 4.50
N LYS A 406 -26.86 13.19 5.06
CA LYS A 406 -27.43 13.20 6.43
C LYS A 406 -26.35 13.28 7.51
N ASN A 407 -25.20 12.65 7.28
CA ASN A 407 -24.10 12.54 8.23
C ASN A 407 -22.98 13.57 8.01
N GLY A 408 -23.13 14.43 6.99
CA GLY A 408 -22.12 15.42 6.59
C GLY A 408 -21.07 14.83 5.66
N LEU A 409 -20.86 15.50 4.53
CA LEU A 409 -19.87 15.18 3.50
C LEU A 409 -18.45 15.42 4.03
N ARG A 410 -17.53 14.53 3.67
CA ARG A 410 -16.10 14.57 3.98
C ARG A 410 -15.24 14.71 2.76
N VAL A 411 -15.60 14.02 1.70
CA VAL A 411 -14.90 14.10 0.42
C VAL A 411 -15.94 14.14 -0.69
N VAL A 412 -15.70 14.97 -1.69
CA VAL A 412 -16.36 14.91 -2.99
C VAL A 412 -15.27 14.90 -4.05
N GLN A 413 -15.34 13.96 -4.99
CA GLN A 413 -14.39 13.84 -6.09
C GLN A 413 -15.13 13.68 -7.41
N LEU A 414 -14.50 14.22 -8.46
CA LEU A 414 -14.84 13.94 -9.84
C LEU A 414 -13.75 13.07 -10.44
N ARG A 415 -14.14 11.92 -10.98
CA ARG A 415 -13.23 10.96 -11.60
C ARG A 415 -13.59 10.74 -13.04
N ARG A 416 -12.57 10.60 -13.89
CA ARG A 416 -12.73 10.10 -15.26
C ARG A 416 -13.09 8.62 -15.25
N GLU A 417 -13.44 8.09 -16.43
CA GLU A 417 -13.72 6.67 -16.64
C GLU A 417 -12.55 5.77 -16.23
N ASP A 418 -11.31 6.21 -16.44
CA ASP A 418 -10.08 5.54 -16.00
C ASP A 418 -9.78 5.66 -14.49
N GLY A 419 -10.71 6.22 -13.71
CA GLY A 419 -10.56 6.40 -12.27
C GLY A 419 -9.65 7.56 -11.85
N LEU A 420 -9.06 8.31 -12.78
CA LEU A 420 -8.22 9.47 -12.45
C LEU A 420 -9.05 10.57 -11.78
N VAL A 421 -8.59 11.00 -10.61
CA VAL A 421 -9.19 12.11 -9.86
C VAL A 421 -8.84 13.44 -10.53
N MET A 422 -9.85 14.08 -11.11
CA MET A 422 -9.73 15.39 -11.76
C MET A 422 -9.88 16.53 -10.77
N HIS A 423 -10.86 16.41 -9.88
CA HIS A 423 -11.17 17.39 -8.84
C HIS A 423 -11.46 16.66 -7.53
N SER A 424 -11.02 17.25 -6.43
CA SER A 424 -11.23 16.73 -5.08
C SER A 424 -11.52 17.91 -4.15
N TRP A 425 -12.55 17.76 -3.32
CA TRP A 425 -12.90 18.71 -2.26
C TRP A 425 -13.00 17.96 -0.95
N GLU A 426 -12.19 18.36 0.02
CA GLU A 426 -12.10 17.74 1.33
C GLU A 426 -12.68 18.64 2.44
N PHE A 427 -13.47 18.05 3.32
CA PHE A 427 -14.16 18.71 4.44
C PHE A 427 -13.75 18.08 5.78
N VAL A 428 -12.46 17.76 5.93
CA VAL A 428 -11.90 17.01 7.08
C VAL A 428 -12.23 17.66 8.42
N LYS A 429 -12.09 18.99 8.53
CA LYS A 429 -12.36 19.75 9.77
C LYS A 429 -13.82 20.16 9.94
N ASN A 430 -14.65 20.05 8.90
CA ASN A 430 -16.03 20.54 8.91
C ASN A 430 -17.02 19.39 8.99
N ASN A 431 -17.46 19.07 10.21
CA ASN A 431 -18.39 17.98 10.47
C ASN A 431 -19.83 18.28 10.02
N ASN A 432 -20.13 19.52 9.62
CA ASN A 432 -21.48 19.99 9.34
C ASN A 432 -21.74 20.24 7.84
N LYS A 433 -20.83 19.84 6.94
CA LYS A 433 -21.00 20.03 5.50
C LYS A 433 -22.08 19.09 4.94
N ARG A 434 -23.35 19.42 5.14
CA ARG A 434 -24.49 18.58 4.70
C ARG A 434 -24.79 18.68 3.21
N THR A 435 -24.36 19.74 2.56
CA THR A 435 -24.66 20.00 1.15
C THR A 435 -23.45 20.48 0.39
N PHE A 436 -23.37 20.09 -0.88
CA PHE A 436 -22.35 20.56 -1.82
C PHE A 436 -22.97 20.74 -3.21
N ILE A 437 -22.83 21.93 -3.77
CA ILE A 437 -23.28 22.21 -5.14
C ILE A 437 -22.09 21.95 -6.05
N LEU A 438 -22.24 20.99 -6.96
CA LEU A 438 -21.24 20.67 -7.96
C LEU A 438 -21.18 21.78 -9.01
N PRO A 439 -20.00 22.35 -9.30
CA PRO A 439 -19.86 23.35 -10.35
C PRO A 439 -20.34 22.80 -11.70
N VAL A 440 -21.29 23.50 -12.34
CA VAL A 440 -21.93 23.06 -13.59
C VAL A 440 -20.91 22.82 -14.70
N GLN A 441 -19.83 23.61 -14.74
CA GLN A 441 -18.77 23.51 -15.73
C GLN A 441 -17.96 22.20 -15.64
N LEU A 442 -18.04 21.51 -14.49
CA LEU A 442 -17.33 20.26 -14.23
C LEU A 442 -18.25 19.04 -14.31
N ALA A 443 -19.56 19.24 -14.45
CA ALA A 443 -20.57 18.19 -14.50
C ALA A 443 -20.77 17.70 -15.96
N ASN A 444 -19.73 17.12 -16.54
CA ASN A 444 -19.74 16.60 -17.91
C ASN A 444 -20.10 15.11 -17.94
N ASN A 445 -20.69 14.65 -19.05
CA ASN A 445 -21.01 13.24 -19.26
C ASN A 445 -19.76 12.35 -19.17
N GLY A 446 -19.89 11.18 -18.54
CA GLY A 446 -18.79 10.22 -18.39
C GLY A 446 -17.87 10.50 -17.19
N ILE A 447 -18.21 11.48 -16.36
CA ILE A 447 -17.53 11.73 -15.08
C ILE A 447 -18.29 11.02 -13.97
N THR A 448 -17.56 10.31 -13.11
CA THR A 448 -18.11 9.71 -11.90
C THR A 448 -17.91 10.63 -10.70
N ILE A 449 -19.00 11.00 -10.03
CA ILE A 449 -19.00 11.60 -8.71
C ILE A 449 -18.75 10.52 -7.67
N ILE A 450 -17.75 10.73 -6.82
CA ILE A 450 -17.53 9.96 -5.61
C ILE A 450 -17.72 10.88 -4.42
N ALA A 451 -18.58 10.51 -3.47
CA ALA A 451 -18.75 11.28 -2.24
C ALA A 451 -18.74 10.36 -1.02
N GLU A 452 -18.05 10.78 0.04
CA GLU A 452 -17.98 10.06 1.32
C GLU A 452 -18.54 10.94 2.45
N ASP A 453 -19.27 10.34 3.39
CA ASP A 453 -19.76 11.00 4.60
C ASP A 453 -18.96 10.66 5.86
N SER A 454 -19.29 11.31 6.99
CA SER A 454 -18.63 11.09 8.29
C SER A 454 -18.66 9.64 8.80
N ASN A 455 -19.57 8.82 8.31
CA ASN A 455 -19.75 7.43 8.73
C ASN A 455 -19.11 6.44 7.73
N GLY A 456 -18.38 6.96 6.73
CA GLY A 456 -17.72 6.16 5.70
C GLY A 456 -18.71 5.55 4.70
N ASN A 457 -19.91 6.11 4.55
CA ASN A 457 -20.80 5.74 3.44
C ASN A 457 -20.33 6.43 2.17
N ILE A 458 -20.37 5.71 1.06
CA ILE A 458 -19.83 6.18 -0.22
C ILE A 458 -20.93 6.15 -1.26
N LEU A 459 -21.14 7.30 -1.92
CA LEU A 459 -21.92 7.41 -3.14
C LEU A 459 -20.98 7.33 -4.34
N LYS A 460 -21.37 6.55 -5.34
CA LYS A 460 -20.80 6.58 -6.69
C LYS A 460 -21.90 6.89 -7.68
N HIS A 461 -21.80 7.99 -8.42
CA HIS A 461 -22.82 8.41 -9.37
C HIS A 461 -22.17 8.84 -10.69
N LEU A 462 -22.55 8.18 -11.79
CA LEU A 462 -22.10 8.53 -13.14
C LEU A 462 -22.99 9.65 -13.69
N LEU A 463 -22.36 10.71 -14.21
CA LEU A 463 -23.01 11.84 -14.86
C LEU A 463 -23.31 11.60 -16.34
#